data_AF-A0A959P6B2-F1
#
_entry.id   AF-A0A959P6B2-F1
#
_cell.length_a   1.000
_cell.length_b   1.000
_cell.length_c   1.000
_cell.angle_alpha   90.00
_cell.angle_beta   90.00
_cell.angle_gamma   90.00
#
_symmetry.space_group_name_H-M   'P 1'
#
loop_
_entity.id
_entity.type
_entity.pdbx_description
1 polymer ?
#
loop_
_entity_poly.entity_id
_entity_poly.type
_entity_poly.pdbx_seq_one_letter_code
_entity_poly.pdbx_strand_id
1 'polypeptide(L)'
;MRLIYPLFVLIGWLFLSGCNNSTSTEDIEKFESAFGKANSTGLSILVQEFEKTLLQRHQTSFVSQAYQAHLESIQNLHIFEDWLGYQQRRDSFFVSVGKLDSDEFWFKPDTVELVNGHIVEKHYHTNPITGELTRASRSETLQIYQNSDSVMNLSRQLRTFNMIGRWMYGLTSIEHPTPFVKGYIDAKEAAGDISMSIMANAFLHSKPNYNDYMVKRIILVETYY
;
A
#
# COMPACT_ATOMS: atom_id res chain seq x y z
N MET A 1 5.12 -38.41 -55.54
CA MET A 1 5.80 -37.82 -54.37
C MET A 1 5.79 -36.30 -54.53
N ARG A 2 4.77 -35.62 -54.00
CA ARG A 2 4.66 -34.15 -54.01
C ARG A 2 4.60 -33.73 -52.54
N LEU A 3 5.71 -33.16 -52.06
CA LEU A 3 5.80 -32.52 -50.75
C LEU A 3 4.98 -31.24 -50.79
N ILE A 4 3.96 -31.16 -49.95
CA ILE A 4 3.12 -29.99 -49.76
C ILE A 4 3.32 -29.55 -48.29
N TYR A 5 3.90 -28.35 -48.16
CA TYR A 5 4.02 -27.46 -46.98
C TYR A 5 4.94 -27.89 -45.82
N PRO A 6 5.61 -26.90 -45.18
CA PRO A 6 4.91 -26.06 -44.23
C PRO A 6 5.13 -24.55 -44.45
N LEU A 7 4.15 -23.87 -45.05
CA LEU A 7 3.90 -22.42 -44.86
C LEU A 7 3.10 -22.19 -43.56
N PHE A 8 3.32 -23.02 -42.53
CA PHE A 8 2.64 -22.97 -41.24
C PHE A 8 3.58 -22.69 -40.07
N VAL A 9 4.88 -22.45 -40.34
CA VAL A 9 5.87 -22.18 -39.29
C VAL A 9 6.00 -20.68 -38.98
N LEU A 10 5.50 -19.78 -39.85
CA LEU A 10 5.69 -18.33 -39.66
C LEU A 10 4.58 -17.60 -38.87
N ILE A 11 3.47 -18.26 -38.55
CA ILE A 11 2.36 -17.63 -37.79
C ILE A 11 2.47 -17.91 -36.27
N GLY A 12 3.36 -18.83 -35.86
CA GLY A 12 3.57 -19.18 -34.44
C GLY A 12 4.45 -18.22 -33.64
N TRP A 13 4.97 -17.13 -34.24
CA TRP A 13 5.94 -16.23 -33.59
C TRP A 13 5.39 -14.84 -33.22
N LEU A 14 4.13 -14.56 -33.55
CA LEU A 14 3.48 -13.26 -33.25
C LEU A 14 2.66 -13.26 -31.95
N PHE A 15 2.69 -14.34 -31.14
CA PHE A 15 1.90 -14.48 -29.92
C PHE A 15 2.71 -14.53 -28.60
N LEU A 16 4.03 -14.25 -28.62
CA LEU A 16 4.86 -14.21 -27.40
C LEU A 16 5.17 -12.80 -26.89
N SER A 17 4.60 -11.75 -27.47
CA SER A 17 4.47 -10.47 -26.77
C SER A 17 3.34 -10.57 -25.76
N GLY A 18 3.52 -11.42 -24.74
CA GLY A 18 2.66 -11.42 -23.57
C GLY A 18 2.70 -10.02 -22.97
N CYS A 19 1.53 -9.40 -22.78
CA CYS A 19 1.42 -8.22 -21.94
C CYS A 19 2.11 -8.54 -20.62
N ASN A 20 3.27 -7.93 -20.38
CA ASN A 20 4.01 -8.15 -19.16
C ASN A 20 3.25 -7.40 -18.07
N ASN A 21 2.32 -8.09 -17.40
CA ASN A 21 1.53 -7.52 -16.29
C ASN A 21 2.39 -7.27 -15.04
N SER A 22 3.70 -7.50 -15.11
CA SER A 22 4.67 -7.15 -14.08
C SER A 22 5.33 -5.81 -14.38
N THR A 23 5.58 -5.05 -13.33
CA THR A 23 6.40 -3.84 -13.29
C THR A 23 7.76 -4.11 -13.94
N SER A 24 8.18 -3.23 -14.83
CA SER A 24 9.47 -3.36 -15.52
C SER A 24 10.65 -3.09 -14.59
N THR A 25 11.83 -3.59 -14.92
CA THR A 25 13.06 -3.29 -14.16
C THR A 25 13.34 -1.78 -14.14
N GLU A 26 13.12 -1.09 -15.25
CA GLU A 26 13.31 0.36 -15.34
C GLU A 26 12.37 1.13 -14.39
N ASP A 27 11.11 0.72 -14.32
CA ASP A 27 10.14 1.32 -13.39
C ASP A 27 10.48 1.02 -11.93
N ILE A 28 10.99 -0.18 -11.64
CA ILE A 28 11.50 -0.55 -10.30
C ILE A 28 12.66 0.36 -9.92
N GLU A 29 13.62 0.59 -10.82
CA GLU A 29 14.77 1.47 -10.55
C GLU A 29 14.35 2.92 -10.32
N LYS A 30 13.35 3.43 -11.08
CA LYS A 30 12.77 4.76 -10.85
C LYS A 30 12.12 4.86 -9.48
N PHE A 31 11.27 3.88 -9.14
CA PHE A 31 10.68 3.78 -7.81
C PHE A 31 11.74 3.76 -6.71
N GLU A 32 12.75 2.89 -6.78
CA GLU A 32 13.75 2.74 -5.73
C GLU A 32 14.64 3.98 -5.57
N SER A 33 14.94 4.66 -6.69
CA SER A 33 15.67 5.92 -6.70
C SER A 33 14.90 7.03 -5.97
N ALA A 34 13.61 7.17 -6.28
CA ALA A 34 12.73 8.16 -5.66
C ALA A 34 12.36 7.81 -4.20
N PHE A 35 12.12 6.53 -3.91
CA PHE A 35 11.78 6.05 -2.57
C PHE A 35 13.00 6.06 -1.62
N GLY A 36 14.19 5.93 -2.20
CA GLY A 36 15.46 5.87 -1.50
C GLY A 36 15.94 4.42 -1.31
N LYS A 37 17.24 4.21 -1.52
CA LYS A 37 17.87 2.87 -1.45
C LYS A 37 17.70 2.18 -0.09
N ALA A 38 17.86 2.93 1.01
CA ALA A 38 17.71 2.39 2.36
C ALA A 38 16.27 1.91 2.60
N ASN A 39 15.28 2.74 2.25
CA ASN A 39 13.86 2.41 2.36
C ASN A 39 13.49 1.20 1.47
N SER A 40 13.94 1.19 0.22
CA SER A 40 13.71 0.08 -0.72
C SER A 40 14.28 -1.24 -0.21
N THR A 41 15.48 -1.19 0.39
CA THR A 41 16.11 -2.35 1.02
C THR A 41 15.31 -2.82 2.24
N GLY A 42 14.91 -1.91 3.12
CA GLY A 42 14.08 -2.22 4.29
C GLY A 42 12.75 -2.85 3.89
N LEU A 43 12.08 -2.31 2.88
CA LEU A 43 10.80 -2.81 2.40
C LEU A 43 10.92 -4.19 1.77
N SER A 44 12.03 -4.46 1.08
CA SER A 44 12.33 -5.79 0.53
C SER A 44 12.47 -6.84 1.65
N ILE A 45 13.09 -6.48 2.78
CA ILE A 45 13.18 -7.36 3.95
C ILE A 45 11.80 -7.59 4.56
N LEU A 46 10.99 -6.55 4.70
CA LEU A 46 9.62 -6.67 5.20
C LEU A 46 8.78 -7.62 4.34
N VAL A 47 8.87 -7.51 3.01
CA VAL A 47 8.16 -8.40 2.09
C VAL A 47 8.58 -9.86 2.29
N GLN A 48 9.87 -10.13 2.49
CA GLN A 48 10.35 -11.50 2.73
C GLN A 48 9.83 -12.08 4.05
N GLU A 49 9.90 -11.31 5.14
CA GLU A 49 9.37 -11.75 6.45
C GLU A 49 7.85 -11.92 6.43
N PHE A 50 7.16 -11.03 5.73
CA PHE A 50 5.73 -11.13 5.52
C PHE A 50 5.36 -12.39 4.74
N GLU A 51 6.02 -12.66 3.59
CA GLU A 51 5.79 -13.87 2.81
C GLU A 51 6.03 -15.14 3.63
N LYS A 52 7.11 -15.18 4.40
CA LYS A 52 7.39 -16.29 5.31
C LYS A 52 6.26 -16.48 6.32
N THR A 53 5.75 -15.39 6.90
CA THR A 53 4.63 -15.41 7.84
C THR A 53 3.35 -15.91 7.18
N LEU A 54 3.06 -15.46 5.95
CA LEU A 54 1.87 -15.89 5.20
C LEU A 54 1.93 -17.39 4.86
N LEU A 55 3.08 -17.87 4.35
CA LEU A 55 3.28 -19.27 4.00
C LEU A 55 3.08 -20.18 5.22
N GLN A 56 3.60 -19.77 6.38
CA GLN A 56 3.42 -20.49 7.65
C GLN A 56 1.96 -20.46 8.11
N ARG A 57 1.33 -19.29 8.14
CA ARG A 57 -0.05 -19.09 8.61
C ARG A 57 -1.05 -19.89 7.77
N HIS A 58 -0.89 -19.90 6.45
CA HIS A 58 -1.81 -20.54 5.52
C HIS A 58 -1.37 -21.96 5.11
N GLN A 59 -0.29 -22.48 5.70
CA GLN A 59 0.22 -23.84 5.48
C GLN A 59 0.37 -24.19 3.98
N THR A 60 0.90 -23.25 3.21
CA THR A 60 1.13 -23.43 1.77
C THR A 60 2.59 -23.11 1.41
N SER A 61 3.08 -23.74 0.35
CA SER A 61 4.39 -23.44 -0.25
C SER A 61 4.28 -22.45 -1.42
N PHE A 62 3.07 -22.06 -1.82
CA PHE A 62 2.83 -21.18 -2.96
C PHE A 62 2.55 -19.75 -2.48
N VAL A 63 3.47 -18.84 -2.80
CA VAL A 63 3.36 -17.41 -2.43
C VAL A 63 2.04 -16.81 -2.92
N SER A 64 1.63 -17.10 -4.16
CA SER A 64 0.36 -16.60 -4.71
C SER A 64 -0.87 -17.03 -3.89
N GLN A 65 -0.92 -18.29 -3.46
CA GLN A 65 -2.00 -18.80 -2.61
C GLN A 65 -1.96 -18.15 -1.23
N ALA A 66 -0.77 -17.91 -0.68
CA ALA A 66 -0.60 -17.28 0.61
C ALA A 66 -1.10 -15.83 0.63
N TYR A 67 -0.75 -15.02 -0.40
CA TYR A 67 -1.29 -13.66 -0.55
C TYR A 67 -2.80 -13.65 -0.75
N GLN A 68 -3.33 -14.54 -1.61
CA GLN A 68 -4.77 -14.61 -1.84
C GLN A 68 -5.53 -14.95 -0.55
N ALA A 69 -5.10 -15.98 0.18
CA ALA A 69 -5.72 -16.38 1.44
C ALA A 69 -5.64 -15.28 2.52
N HIS A 70 -4.54 -14.53 2.55
CA HIS A 70 -4.38 -13.37 3.42
C HIS A 70 -5.41 -12.28 3.10
N LEU A 71 -5.55 -11.90 1.82
CA LEU A 71 -6.53 -10.89 1.39
C LEU A 71 -7.97 -11.34 1.65
N GLU A 72 -8.29 -12.61 1.40
CA GLU A 72 -9.61 -13.18 1.71
C GLU A 72 -9.91 -13.15 3.22
N SER A 73 -8.90 -13.38 4.07
CA SER A 73 -9.07 -13.27 5.53
C SER A 73 -9.39 -11.83 5.97
N ILE A 74 -8.80 -10.83 5.31
CA ILE A 74 -8.98 -9.41 5.63
C ILE A 74 -10.30 -8.85 5.09
N GLN A 75 -10.70 -9.27 3.88
CA GLN A 75 -11.96 -8.86 3.25
C GLN A 75 -13.16 -9.09 4.19
N ASN A 76 -13.10 -10.15 4.99
CA ASN A 76 -14.17 -10.58 5.89
C ASN A 76 -14.08 -9.97 7.31
N LEU A 77 -13.09 -9.10 7.59
CA LEU A 77 -12.98 -8.46 8.90
C LEU A 77 -14.06 -7.37 9.07
N HIS A 78 -14.76 -7.39 10.20
CA HIS A 78 -15.61 -6.29 10.65
C HIS A 78 -14.74 -5.19 11.29
N ILE A 79 -14.24 -4.26 10.48
CA ILE A 79 -13.15 -3.34 10.85
C ILE A 79 -13.57 -2.22 11.81
N PHE A 80 -14.86 -1.92 11.94
CA PHE A 80 -15.31 -0.74 12.67
C PHE A 80 -14.92 -0.71 14.17
N GLU A 81 -14.65 -1.87 14.77
CA GLU A 81 -14.34 -1.97 16.21
C GLU A 81 -12.83 -1.97 16.55
N ASP A 82 -11.91 -2.15 15.59
CA ASP A 82 -10.47 -2.35 15.91
C ASP A 82 -9.49 -1.56 15.01
N TRP A 83 -9.93 -0.46 14.40
CA TRP A 83 -9.06 0.35 13.52
C TRP A 83 -7.83 0.92 14.26
N LEU A 84 -7.96 1.26 15.55
CA LEU A 84 -6.85 1.70 16.38
C LEU A 84 -5.88 0.56 16.71
N GLY A 85 -6.39 -0.60 17.13
CA GLY A 85 -5.55 -1.76 17.43
C GLY A 85 -4.77 -2.21 16.20
N TYR A 86 -5.38 -2.12 15.02
CA TYR A 86 -4.71 -2.32 13.76
C TYR A 86 -3.53 -1.36 13.53
N GLN A 87 -3.76 -0.05 13.61
CA GLN A 87 -2.69 0.92 13.37
C GLN A 87 -1.51 0.72 14.32
N GLN A 88 -1.79 0.40 15.60
CA GLN A 88 -0.76 0.11 16.59
C GLN A 88 0.07 -1.14 16.23
N ARG A 89 -0.57 -2.22 15.76
CA ARG A 89 0.13 -3.45 15.34
C ARG A 89 1.00 -3.22 14.11
N ARG A 90 0.47 -2.53 13.10
CA ARG A 90 1.19 -2.12 11.90
C ARG A 90 2.42 -1.29 12.25
N ASP A 91 2.23 -0.23 13.04
CA ASP A 91 3.32 0.67 13.45
C ASP A 91 4.41 -0.12 14.21
N SER A 92 4.01 -1.02 15.10
CA SER A 92 4.94 -1.86 15.87
C SER A 92 5.77 -2.76 14.96
N PHE A 93 5.17 -3.36 13.92
CA PHE A 93 5.90 -4.19 12.95
C PHE A 93 6.92 -3.37 12.15
N PHE A 94 6.49 -2.27 11.54
CA PHE A 94 7.39 -1.43 10.74
C PHE A 94 8.55 -0.86 11.58
N VAL A 95 8.27 -0.47 12.83
CA VAL A 95 9.29 -0.03 13.79
C VAL A 95 10.23 -1.17 14.20
N SER A 96 9.70 -2.37 14.47
CA SER A 96 10.48 -3.53 14.94
C SER A 96 11.58 -3.97 13.97
N VAL A 97 11.37 -3.74 12.67
CA VAL A 97 12.35 -4.10 11.65
C VAL A 97 13.45 -3.03 11.53
N GLY A 98 13.27 -1.86 12.15
CA GLY A 98 14.33 -0.87 12.42
C GLY A 98 15.00 -0.28 11.18
N LYS A 99 14.38 -0.42 10.01
CA LYS A 99 15.00 -0.13 8.70
C LYS A 99 14.18 0.76 7.77
N LEU A 100 12.98 1.16 8.20
CA LEU A 100 12.09 2.01 7.43
C LEU A 100 11.55 3.09 8.35
N ASP A 101 11.64 4.33 7.88
CA ASP A 101 10.93 5.42 8.50
C ASP A 101 9.44 5.26 8.20
N SER A 102 8.64 4.94 9.22
CA SER A 102 7.19 4.76 9.07
C SER A 102 6.51 6.03 8.56
N ASP A 103 7.13 7.19 8.76
CA ASP A 103 6.60 8.48 8.36
C ASP A 103 6.55 8.62 6.84
N GLU A 104 7.31 7.81 6.10
CA GLU A 104 7.24 7.73 4.63
C GLU A 104 5.90 7.18 4.12
N PHE A 105 5.21 6.38 4.94
CA PHE A 105 3.90 5.81 4.63
C PHE A 105 2.78 6.46 5.42
N TRP A 106 3.03 6.81 6.70
CA TRP A 106 2.03 7.36 7.59
C TRP A 106 2.61 8.38 8.59
N PHE A 107 2.13 9.62 8.55
CA PHE A 107 2.54 10.65 9.52
C PHE A 107 1.51 10.85 10.63
N LYS A 108 1.99 11.37 11.77
CA LYS A 108 1.13 11.85 12.85
C LYS A 108 0.75 13.31 12.59
N PRO A 109 -0.44 13.74 13.04
CA PRO A 109 -0.77 15.17 13.04
C PRO A 109 0.10 15.93 14.04
N ASP A 110 0.57 17.12 13.68
CA ASP A 110 1.27 18.00 14.63
C ASP A 110 0.29 18.58 15.64
N THR A 111 -0.89 18.94 15.15
CA THR A 111 -1.97 19.52 15.94
C THR A 111 -3.30 18.93 15.53
N VAL A 112 -4.17 18.81 16.54
CA VAL A 112 -5.53 18.32 16.38
C VAL A 112 -6.44 19.28 17.12
N GLU A 113 -7.46 19.77 16.44
CA GLU A 113 -8.41 20.76 16.94
C GLU A 113 -9.85 20.24 16.80
N LEU A 114 -10.71 20.60 17.76
CA LEU A 114 -12.14 20.32 17.69
C LEU A 114 -12.87 21.56 17.19
N VAL A 115 -13.38 21.50 15.97
CA VAL A 115 -14.12 22.57 15.31
C VAL A 115 -15.62 22.29 15.44
N ASN A 116 -16.38 23.33 15.82
CA ASN A 116 -17.84 23.27 15.99
C ASN A 116 -18.33 22.16 16.94
N GLY A 117 -17.47 21.63 17.82
CA GLY A 117 -17.81 20.58 18.79
C GLY A 117 -17.96 19.16 18.23
N HIS A 118 -17.83 18.96 16.91
CA HIS A 118 -18.04 17.66 16.25
C HIS A 118 -17.12 17.36 15.07
N ILE A 119 -16.29 18.32 14.66
CA ILE A 119 -15.32 18.14 13.56
C ILE A 119 -13.93 18.09 14.18
N VAL A 120 -13.17 17.05 13.88
CA VAL A 120 -11.75 17.00 14.23
C VAL A 120 -10.95 17.46 13.03
N GLU A 121 -10.25 18.57 13.19
CA GLU A 121 -9.27 19.04 12.21
C GLU A 121 -7.87 18.62 12.64
N LYS A 122 -7.15 18.01 11.71
CA LYS A 122 -5.76 17.59 11.86
C LYS A 122 -4.90 18.45 10.96
N HIS A 123 -3.85 19.07 11.50
CA HIS A 123 -2.90 19.84 10.72
C HIS A 123 -1.53 19.17 10.68
N TYR A 124 -0.89 19.30 9.52
CA TYR A 124 0.39 18.70 9.20
C TYR A 124 1.32 19.77 8.63
N HIS A 125 2.56 19.81 9.12
CA HIS A 125 3.62 20.74 8.78
C HIS A 125 4.82 19.89 8.38
N THR A 126 4.97 19.63 7.09
CA THR A 126 6.24 19.44 6.35
C THR A 126 6.05 18.54 5.14
N ASN A 127 6.70 18.91 4.04
CA ASN A 127 7.05 18.00 2.98
C ASN A 127 8.41 17.36 3.33
N PRO A 128 8.49 16.05 3.62
CA PRO A 128 9.74 15.40 4.01
C PRO A 128 10.78 15.30 2.86
N ILE A 129 10.36 15.60 1.63
CA ILE A 129 11.20 15.57 0.42
C ILE A 129 11.82 16.94 0.15
N THR A 130 11.04 18.02 0.27
CA THR A 130 11.51 19.40 -0.02
C THR A 130 11.90 20.19 1.22
N GLY A 131 11.50 19.74 2.41
CA GLY A 131 11.64 20.49 3.67
C GLY A 131 10.70 21.70 3.76
N GLU A 132 9.81 21.90 2.77
CA GLU A 132 8.89 23.02 2.75
C GLU A 132 7.69 22.80 3.68
N LEU A 133 7.21 23.89 4.28
CA LEU A 133 5.97 23.92 5.06
C LEU A 133 4.76 23.81 4.13
N THR A 134 4.35 22.60 3.79
CA THR A 134 3.00 22.34 3.26
C THR A 134 2.04 22.25 4.43
N ARG A 135 1.25 23.30 4.67
CA ARG A 135 0.11 23.23 5.59
C ARG A 135 -0.98 22.40 4.93
N ALA A 136 -1.03 21.11 5.25
CA ALA A 136 -2.16 20.26 4.90
C ALA A 136 -3.11 20.18 6.11
N SER A 137 -4.42 20.21 5.85
CA SER A 137 -5.44 19.99 6.87
C SER A 137 -6.40 18.91 6.42
N ARG A 138 -6.74 17.98 7.31
CA ARG A 138 -7.77 16.97 7.10
C ARG A 138 -8.86 17.13 8.16
N SER A 139 -10.11 17.18 7.72
CA SER A 139 -11.28 17.29 8.60
C SER A 139 -12.04 15.97 8.62
N GLU A 140 -12.31 15.46 9.82
CA GLU A 140 -13.10 14.25 10.05
C GLU A 140 -14.32 14.62 10.89
N THR A 141 -15.52 14.26 10.43
CA THR A 141 -16.74 14.43 11.22
C THR A 141 -16.87 13.27 12.18
N LEU A 142 -16.94 13.59 13.48
CA LEU A 142 -17.22 12.60 14.51
C LEU A 142 -18.72 12.40 14.62
N GLN A 143 -19.18 11.14 14.58
CA GLN A 143 -20.45 10.80 15.21
C GLN A 143 -20.22 10.82 16.73
N ILE A 144 -20.63 11.89 17.39
CA ILE A 144 -20.41 12.12 18.81
C ILE A 144 -21.25 11.12 19.62
N TYR A 145 -20.71 9.93 19.85
CA TYR A 145 -21.20 8.99 20.87
C TYR A 145 -20.21 8.87 22.05
N GLN A 146 -19.09 9.63 22.04
CA GLN A 146 -18.01 9.54 23.02
C GLN A 146 -17.54 10.91 23.54
N ASN A 147 -16.84 10.89 24.69
CA ASN A 147 -16.21 12.07 25.31
C ASN A 147 -15.18 12.71 24.35
N SER A 148 -15.31 14.02 24.10
CA SER A 148 -14.44 14.79 23.21
C SER A 148 -12.95 14.62 23.53
N ASP A 149 -12.56 14.58 24.81
CA ASP A 149 -11.16 14.45 25.20
C ASP A 149 -10.57 13.10 24.78
N SER A 150 -11.37 12.04 24.89
CA SER A 150 -10.98 10.70 24.48
C SER A 150 -10.76 10.63 22.97
N VAL A 151 -11.65 11.25 22.20
CA VAL A 151 -11.54 11.30 20.74
C VAL A 151 -10.38 12.17 20.28
N MET A 152 -10.12 13.29 20.96
CA MET A 152 -8.98 14.17 20.67
C MET A 152 -7.65 13.48 20.97
N ASN A 153 -7.55 12.76 22.09
CA ASN A 153 -6.36 11.98 22.42
C ASN A 153 -6.12 10.86 21.40
N LEU A 154 -7.18 10.14 21.03
CA LEU A 154 -7.14 9.13 19.98
C LEU A 154 -6.66 9.73 18.64
N SER A 155 -7.23 10.86 18.24
CA SER A 155 -6.92 11.53 16.98
C SER A 155 -5.47 12.01 16.88
N ARG A 156 -4.83 12.34 18.01
CA ARG A 156 -3.39 12.68 18.07
C ARG A 156 -2.48 11.46 17.90
N GLN A 157 -2.97 10.27 18.24
CA GLN A 157 -2.20 9.04 18.16
C GLN A 157 -2.32 8.37 16.79
N LEU A 158 -3.48 8.52 16.14
CA LEU A 158 -3.76 7.92 14.84
C LEU A 158 -2.88 8.54 13.76
N ARG A 159 -2.12 7.68 13.06
CA ARG A 159 -1.38 8.08 11.87
C ARG A 159 -2.31 8.02 10.66
N THR A 160 -2.16 8.98 9.76
CA THR A 160 -2.87 9.01 8.47
C THR A 160 -1.90 8.67 7.36
N PHE A 161 -2.39 8.15 6.23
CA PHE A 161 -1.56 7.93 5.05
C PHE A 161 -0.84 9.21 4.58
N ASN A 162 0.45 9.08 4.29
CA ASN A 162 1.31 10.15 3.84
C ASN A 162 1.28 10.28 2.31
N MET A 163 0.43 11.18 1.81
CA MET A 163 0.31 11.48 0.37
C MET A 163 1.54 12.17 -0.24
N ILE A 164 2.40 12.78 0.57
CA ILE A 164 3.56 13.57 0.13
C ILE A 164 4.90 12.91 0.52
N GLY A 165 4.86 11.69 1.05
CA GLY A 165 6.02 10.91 1.46
C GLY A 165 6.73 10.29 0.27
N ARG A 166 7.94 9.77 0.49
CA ARG A 166 8.71 9.14 -0.58
C ARG A 166 8.03 7.90 -1.14
N TRP A 167 7.14 7.24 -0.37
CA TRP A 167 6.36 6.11 -0.87
C TRP A 167 5.48 6.51 -2.06
N MET A 168 4.64 7.54 -1.88
CA MET A 168 3.78 8.03 -2.96
C MET A 168 4.60 8.66 -4.07
N TYR A 169 5.63 9.45 -3.73
CA TYR A 169 6.53 10.02 -4.74
C TYR A 169 7.17 8.95 -5.61
N GLY A 170 7.68 7.88 -5.00
CA GLY A 170 8.24 6.73 -5.71
C GLY A 170 7.23 6.04 -6.62
N LEU A 171 6.01 5.80 -6.13
CA LEU A 171 4.95 5.20 -6.95
C LEU A 171 4.58 6.06 -8.16
N THR A 172 4.47 7.37 -7.97
CA THR A 172 4.15 8.31 -9.06
C THR A 172 5.31 8.54 -10.04
N SER A 173 6.54 8.14 -9.67
CA SER A 173 7.72 8.23 -10.55
C SER A 173 7.82 7.09 -11.59
N ILE A 174 6.99 6.05 -11.43
CA ILE A 174 6.90 4.93 -12.37
C ILE A 174 6.28 5.45 -13.67
N GLU A 175 6.97 5.26 -14.80
CA GLU A 175 6.50 5.79 -16.10
C GLU A 175 5.40 4.93 -16.71
N HIS A 176 5.50 3.61 -16.52
CA HIS A 176 4.57 2.65 -17.11
C HIS A 176 3.92 1.80 -16.01
N PRO A 177 3.11 2.40 -15.11
CA PRO A 177 2.53 1.67 -14.00
C PRO A 177 1.60 0.58 -14.52
N THR A 178 1.71 -0.62 -13.95
CA THR A 178 0.74 -1.69 -14.23
C THR A 178 -0.66 -1.23 -13.84
N PRO A 179 -1.74 -1.80 -14.39
CA PRO A 179 -3.11 -1.42 -14.02
C PRO A 179 -3.36 -1.51 -12.51
N PHE A 180 -2.70 -2.45 -11.82
CA PHE A 180 -2.78 -2.57 -10.37
C PHE A 180 -2.13 -1.38 -9.65
N VAL A 181 -0.89 -1.02 -10.02
CA VAL A 181 -0.15 0.09 -9.41
C VAL A 181 -0.88 1.41 -9.67
N LYS A 182 -1.35 1.62 -10.91
CA LYS A 182 -2.13 2.81 -11.26
C LYS A 182 -3.43 2.89 -10.44
N GLY A 183 -4.17 1.79 -10.35
CA GLY A 183 -5.41 1.75 -9.56
C GLY A 183 -5.19 2.05 -8.08
N TYR A 184 -4.07 1.60 -7.52
CA TYR A 184 -3.67 1.95 -6.16
C TYR A 184 -3.38 3.45 -6.00
N ILE A 185 -2.58 4.04 -6.90
CA ILE A 185 -2.28 5.48 -6.90
C ILE A 185 -3.57 6.30 -6.99
N ASP A 186 -4.41 6.01 -7.98
CA ASP A 186 -5.68 6.72 -8.20
C ASP A 186 -6.58 6.66 -6.96
N ALA A 187 -6.66 5.49 -6.30
CA ALA A 187 -7.45 5.31 -5.09
C ALA A 187 -6.90 6.13 -3.90
N LYS A 188 -5.57 6.17 -3.73
CA LYS A 188 -4.92 6.95 -2.69
C LYS A 188 -5.07 8.45 -2.92
N GLU A 189 -4.93 8.92 -4.15
CA GLU A 189 -5.17 10.33 -4.49
C GLU A 189 -6.62 10.75 -4.24
N ALA A 190 -7.59 9.87 -4.53
CA ALA A 190 -9.00 10.17 -4.34
C ALA A 190 -9.47 10.13 -2.89
N ALA A 191 -8.98 9.19 -2.08
CA ALA A 191 -9.53 8.90 -0.76
C ALA A 191 -8.53 8.93 0.40
N GLY A 192 -7.22 8.88 0.13
CA GLY A 192 -6.17 8.78 1.14
C GLY A 192 -6.25 7.48 1.93
N ASP A 193 -6.65 7.56 3.19
CA ASP A 193 -6.87 6.36 4.02
C ASP A 193 -8.14 5.63 3.58
N ILE A 194 -7.97 4.35 3.23
CA ILE A 194 -9.03 3.42 2.86
C ILE A 194 -8.95 2.26 3.85
N SER A 195 -10.09 1.73 4.30
CA SER A 195 -10.07 0.58 5.20
C SER A 195 -9.44 -0.64 4.53
N MET A 196 -8.75 -1.46 5.32
CA MET A 196 -8.08 -2.65 4.79
C MET A 196 -9.03 -3.64 4.11
N SER A 197 -10.26 -3.80 4.61
CA SER A 197 -11.24 -4.74 4.01
C SER A 197 -11.66 -4.26 2.64
N ILE A 198 -11.85 -2.94 2.47
CA ILE A 198 -12.14 -2.34 1.16
C ILE A 198 -10.93 -2.51 0.23
N MET A 199 -9.71 -2.24 0.72
CA MET A 199 -8.49 -2.44 -0.07
C MET A 199 -8.27 -3.90 -0.46
N ALA A 200 -8.42 -4.84 0.48
CA ALA A 200 -8.29 -6.27 0.22
C ALA A 200 -9.32 -6.76 -0.78
N ASN A 201 -10.57 -6.30 -0.65
CA ASN A 201 -11.62 -6.57 -1.63
C ASN A 201 -11.23 -6.04 -3.02
N ALA A 202 -10.78 -4.79 -3.12
CA ALA A 202 -10.34 -4.19 -4.38
C ALA A 202 -9.16 -4.97 -5.00
N PHE A 203 -8.18 -5.36 -4.19
CA PHE A 203 -7.05 -6.17 -4.62
C PHE A 203 -7.52 -7.52 -5.17
N LEU A 204 -8.37 -8.27 -4.46
CA LEU A 204 -8.89 -9.54 -4.96
C LEU A 204 -9.63 -9.39 -6.30
N HIS A 205 -10.44 -8.34 -6.45
CA HIS A 205 -11.17 -8.05 -7.68
C HIS A 205 -10.23 -7.72 -8.86
N SER A 206 -9.09 -7.08 -8.59
CA SER A 206 -8.11 -6.72 -9.62
C SER A 206 -7.31 -7.91 -10.16
N LYS A 207 -7.40 -9.09 -9.52
CA LYS A 207 -6.66 -10.32 -9.88
C LYS A 207 -5.16 -10.07 -10.07
N PRO A 208 -4.45 -9.61 -9.03
CA PRO A 208 -3.09 -9.13 -9.15
C PRO A 208 -2.12 -10.27 -9.43
N ASN A 209 -1.02 -9.93 -10.09
CA ASN A 209 0.12 -10.83 -10.20
C ASN A 209 0.89 -10.83 -8.87
N TYR A 210 0.64 -11.80 -7.99
CA TYR A 210 1.33 -11.89 -6.69
C TYR A 210 2.85 -12.14 -6.79
N ASN A 211 3.41 -12.37 -7.97
CA ASN A 211 4.86 -12.42 -8.17
C ASN A 211 5.46 -11.05 -8.53
N ASP A 212 4.63 -10.05 -8.81
CA ASP A 212 5.08 -8.71 -9.18
C ASP A 212 5.71 -7.96 -7.99
N TYR A 213 6.79 -7.23 -8.28
CA TYR A 213 7.59 -6.50 -7.29
C TYR A 213 6.76 -5.43 -6.56
N MET A 214 5.94 -4.67 -7.27
CA MET A 214 5.18 -3.57 -6.69
C MET A 214 3.89 -4.05 -6.02
N VAL A 215 3.22 -5.04 -6.61
CA VAL A 215 2.01 -5.67 -6.03
C VAL A 215 2.28 -6.14 -4.60
N LYS A 216 3.37 -6.90 -4.39
CA LYS A 216 3.72 -7.42 -3.06
C LYS A 216 3.90 -6.33 -2.02
N ARG A 217 4.59 -5.25 -2.41
CA ARG A 217 4.88 -4.09 -1.54
C ARG A 217 3.61 -3.34 -1.17
N ILE A 218 2.76 -3.06 -2.16
CA ILE A 218 1.47 -2.40 -1.94
C ILE A 218 0.59 -3.24 -1.01
N ILE A 219 0.47 -4.55 -1.24
CA ILE A 219 -0.32 -5.42 -0.36
C ILE A 219 0.26 -5.39 1.06
N LEU A 220 1.57 -5.52 1.24
CA LEU A 220 2.20 -5.45 2.56
C LEU A 220 1.88 -4.12 3.28
N VAL A 221 2.08 -2.99 2.60
CA VAL A 221 1.85 -1.66 3.18
C VAL A 221 0.40 -1.50 3.64
N GLU A 222 -0.56 -1.92 2.82
CA GLU A 222 -1.97 -1.74 3.13
C GLU A 222 -2.54 -2.75 4.11
N THR A 223 -1.96 -3.95 4.20
CA THR A 223 -2.65 -5.09 4.83
C THR A 223 -1.87 -5.76 5.95
N TYR A 224 -0.69 -5.27 6.29
CA TYR A 224 0.04 -5.83 7.43
C TYR A 224 -0.65 -5.46 8.75
N TYR A 225 -1.12 -6.46 9.50
CA TYR A 225 -1.84 -6.31 10.78
C TYR A 225 -1.40 -7.33 11.84
#